data_AF-A0A535H9L3-F1
#
_entry.id   AF-A0A535H9L3-F1
#
_cell.length_a   1.000
_cell.length_b   1.000
_cell.length_c   1.000
_cell.angle_alpha   90.00
_cell.angle_beta   90.00
_cell.angle_gamma   90.00
#
_symmetry.space_group_name_H-M   'P 1'
#
loop_
_entity.id
_entity.type
_entity.pdbx_description
1 polymer ?
#
loop_
_entity_poly.entity_id
_entity_poly.type
_entity_poly.pdbx_seq_one_letter_code
_entity_poly.pdbx_strand_id
1 'polypeptide(L)'
;KDILNGLVKPSGAPTTATKSVPLTAFKPGTTSILAFTRDYQKPGRLYYTLDLRYMTPAQGIDALNRGFAISHQYTLLDNPTKPVSTAKLGDTVRVTVTVMVQSDHSYVVVEDPLPAGLEPVDARLKNVDPALKAQLDNELAQAAQRQFGGGNAYFAPWYRWYYSPWHQVDLRDNRAVLGATWLSKGIYEYVYYARATAPGDFFVAPAHAAETYFPEVFGRSDSSRFVVTP
;
A
#
# COMPACT_ATOMS: atom_id res chain seq x y z
N LYS A 1 -26.15 19.49 -9.02
CA LYS A 1 -26.54 19.81 -7.63
C LYS A 1 -25.37 20.56 -7.02
N ASP A 2 -25.60 21.79 -6.55
CA ASP A 2 -24.52 22.58 -5.95
C ASP A 2 -24.07 21.94 -4.64
N ILE A 3 -22.76 21.69 -4.54
CA ILE A 3 -22.18 20.92 -3.44
C ILE A 3 -21.69 21.87 -2.32
N LEU A 4 -21.13 23.03 -2.67
CA LEU A 4 -20.44 23.96 -1.76
C LEU A 4 -20.72 25.47 -2.04
N ASN A 5 -21.86 25.81 -2.65
CA ASN A 5 -22.15 27.19 -3.06
C ASN A 5 -22.27 28.17 -1.86
N GLY A 6 -21.71 29.38 -1.99
CA GLY A 6 -21.83 30.48 -1.02
C GLY A 6 -20.96 30.40 0.25
N LEU A 7 -20.10 29.39 0.38
CA LEU A 7 -19.39 29.09 1.63
C LEU A 7 -17.99 29.72 1.76
N VAL A 8 -17.41 30.23 0.67
CA VAL A 8 -16.05 30.80 0.69
C VAL A 8 -16.12 32.30 0.45
N LYS A 9 -15.75 33.08 1.48
CA LYS A 9 -15.70 34.55 1.43
C LYS A 9 -14.23 35.02 1.39
N PRO A 10 -13.96 36.24 0.87
CA PRO A 10 -12.62 36.82 0.91
C PRO A 10 -12.08 36.85 2.34
N SER A 11 -10.89 36.31 2.54
CA SER A 11 -10.28 36.08 3.84
C SER A 11 -8.76 36.07 3.68
N GLY A 12 -8.03 36.56 4.70
CA GLY A 12 -6.56 36.46 4.75
C GLY A 12 -6.07 35.04 5.08
N ALA A 13 -6.94 34.16 5.54
CA ALA A 13 -6.67 32.76 5.83
C ALA A 13 -7.49 31.83 4.92
N PRO A 14 -6.96 30.66 4.51
CA PRO A 14 -7.73 29.67 3.78
C PRO A 14 -8.99 29.26 4.56
N THR A 15 -10.14 29.20 3.89
CA THR A 15 -11.38 28.69 4.48
C THR A 15 -11.62 27.28 3.95
N THR A 16 -11.65 26.29 4.84
CA THR A 16 -11.93 24.90 4.47
C THR A 16 -13.43 24.68 4.39
N ALA A 17 -13.89 24.08 3.29
CA ALA A 17 -15.27 23.63 3.12
C ALA A 17 -15.27 22.16 2.69
N THR A 18 -16.06 21.32 3.37
CA THR A 18 -16.10 19.87 3.15
C THR A 18 -17.53 19.41 2.89
N LYS A 19 -17.71 18.50 1.93
CA LYS A 19 -18.99 17.82 1.70
C LYS A 19 -18.75 16.32 1.47
N SER A 20 -19.54 15.49 2.16
CA SER A 20 -19.65 14.06 1.84
C SER A 20 -20.85 13.82 0.93
N VAL A 21 -20.64 13.02 -0.11
CA VAL A 21 -21.66 12.64 -1.08
C VAL A 21 -21.61 11.11 -1.21
N PRO A 22 -22.76 10.41 -1.16
CA PRO A 22 -22.76 8.96 -1.32
C PRO A 22 -22.25 8.57 -2.71
N LEU A 23 -21.46 7.49 -2.79
CA LEU A 23 -20.94 6.99 -4.07
C LEU A 23 -22.06 6.60 -5.05
N THR A 24 -23.24 6.23 -4.53
CA THR A 24 -24.44 5.94 -5.32
C THR A 24 -24.99 7.15 -6.09
N ALA A 25 -24.53 8.37 -5.78
CA ALA A 25 -24.86 9.56 -6.57
C ALA A 25 -24.06 9.64 -7.89
N PHE A 26 -23.03 8.81 -8.06
CA PHE A 26 -22.19 8.78 -9.25
C PHE A 26 -22.46 7.52 -10.07
N LYS A 27 -22.56 7.67 -11.40
CA LYS A 27 -22.72 6.53 -12.30
C LYS A 27 -21.33 6.02 -12.73
N PRO A 28 -20.98 4.74 -12.45
CA PRO A 28 -19.71 4.16 -12.91
C PRO A 28 -19.51 4.31 -14.42
N GLY A 29 -18.27 4.55 -14.84
CA GLY A 29 -17.90 4.72 -16.26
C GLY A 29 -18.32 6.06 -16.87
N THR A 30 -18.88 6.99 -16.08
CA THR A 30 -19.26 8.33 -16.57
C THR A 30 -18.45 9.43 -15.91
N THR A 31 -18.14 10.48 -16.67
CA THR A 31 -17.43 11.64 -16.14
C THR A 31 -18.37 12.50 -15.30
N SER A 32 -17.97 12.77 -14.06
CA SER A 32 -18.63 13.75 -13.20
C SER A 32 -17.79 15.02 -13.14
N ILE A 33 -18.36 16.14 -13.54
CA ILE A 33 -17.67 17.43 -13.60
C ILE A 33 -17.84 18.15 -12.27
N LEU A 34 -16.72 18.56 -11.68
CA LEU A 34 -16.68 19.52 -10.58
C LEU A 34 -16.20 20.86 -11.14
N ALA A 35 -17.00 21.91 -10.95
CA ALA A 35 -16.70 23.25 -11.42
C ALA A 35 -16.63 24.23 -10.24
N PHE A 36 -15.69 25.16 -10.31
CA PHE A 36 -15.54 26.26 -9.38
C PHE A 36 -15.78 27.57 -10.12
N THR A 37 -16.61 28.43 -9.54
CA THR A 37 -16.87 29.77 -10.08
C THR A 37 -16.59 30.80 -9.01
N ARG A 38 -15.79 31.81 -9.35
CA ARG A 38 -15.59 33.00 -8.53
C ARG A 38 -16.61 34.06 -8.93
N ASP A 39 -17.13 34.79 -7.96
CA ASP A 39 -17.85 36.02 -8.26
C ASP A 39 -16.88 37.09 -8.81
N TYR A 40 -17.17 37.59 -10.02
CA TYR A 40 -16.35 38.57 -10.74
C TYR A 40 -16.76 40.03 -10.47
N GLN A 41 -17.77 40.29 -9.63
CA GLN A 41 -18.21 41.66 -9.29
C GLN A 41 -17.09 42.49 -8.62
N LYS A 42 -16.09 41.84 -8.03
CA LYS A 42 -14.90 42.50 -7.46
C LYS A 42 -13.61 41.91 -8.04
N PRO A 43 -12.56 42.73 -8.27
CA PRO A 43 -11.24 42.22 -8.65
C PRO A 43 -10.63 41.41 -7.50
N GLY A 44 -9.94 40.30 -7.83
CA GLY A 44 -9.32 39.42 -6.84
C GLY A 44 -8.81 38.12 -7.46
N ARG A 45 -7.97 37.41 -6.72
CA ARG A 45 -7.46 36.08 -7.08
C ARG A 45 -8.11 35.02 -6.17
N LEU A 46 -8.53 33.90 -6.76
CA LEU A 46 -9.00 32.73 -6.02
C LEU A 46 -7.89 31.69 -6.04
N TYR A 47 -7.36 31.38 -4.86
CA TYR A 47 -6.48 30.23 -4.65
C TYR A 47 -7.32 29.13 -4.01
N TYR A 48 -7.18 27.90 -4.49
CA TYR A 48 -7.91 26.76 -3.95
C TYR A 48 -7.05 25.50 -3.99
N THR A 49 -7.29 24.63 -3.02
CA THR A 49 -6.82 23.23 -3.00
C THR A 49 -8.06 22.35 -2.94
N LEU A 50 -8.07 21.25 -3.68
CA LEU A 50 -9.18 20.31 -3.71
C LEU A 50 -8.67 18.92 -3.33
N ASP A 51 -9.22 18.39 -2.24
CA ASP A 51 -8.98 17.02 -1.81
C ASP A 51 -10.24 16.18 -2.02
N LEU A 52 -10.13 15.15 -2.86
CA LEU A 52 -11.18 14.13 -3.03
C LEU A 52 -10.76 12.85 -2.31
N ARG A 53 -11.56 12.44 -1.33
CA ARG A 53 -11.42 11.14 -0.66
C ARG A 53 -12.60 10.26 -1.02
N TYR A 54 -12.33 9.05 -1.47
CA TYR A 54 -13.35 8.08 -1.83
C TYR A 54 -12.94 6.69 -1.35
N MET A 55 -13.93 5.84 -1.10
CA MET A 55 -13.71 4.43 -0.79
C MET A 55 -13.86 3.63 -2.08
N THR A 56 -12.88 2.79 -2.40
CA THR A 56 -13.00 1.87 -3.54
C THR A 56 -13.62 0.57 -3.04
N PRO A 57 -14.70 0.03 -3.64
CA PRO A 57 -15.22 -1.28 -3.28
C PRO A 57 -14.14 -2.34 -3.47
N ALA A 58 -13.95 -3.27 -2.52
CA ALA A 58 -12.87 -4.26 -2.56
C ALA A 58 -12.95 -5.32 -3.70
N GLN A 59 -13.84 -5.11 -4.68
CA GLN A 59 -14.13 -6.03 -5.78
C GLN A 59 -13.96 -5.33 -7.12
N GLY A 60 -13.29 -5.99 -8.07
CA GLY A 60 -13.15 -5.49 -9.43
C GLY A 60 -12.37 -4.17 -9.52
N ILE A 61 -11.35 -4.03 -8.66
CA ILE A 61 -10.43 -2.90 -8.75
C ILE A 61 -9.28 -3.30 -9.67
N ASP A 62 -9.12 -2.56 -10.75
CA ASP A 62 -7.94 -2.67 -11.61
C ASP A 62 -6.77 -1.85 -11.04
N ALA A 63 -5.56 -2.36 -11.28
CA ALA A 63 -4.32 -1.67 -11.00
C ALA A 63 -4.29 -0.30 -11.68
N LEU A 64 -3.76 0.68 -10.97
CA LEU A 64 -3.61 2.05 -11.46
C LEU A 64 -2.24 2.56 -11.07
N ASN A 65 -1.52 3.10 -12.06
CA ASN A 65 -0.23 3.76 -11.86
C ASN A 65 -0.37 5.26 -12.12
N ARG A 66 -0.10 6.06 -11.08
CA ARG A 66 0.04 7.53 -11.14
C ARG A 66 1.33 7.98 -10.44
N GLY A 67 2.43 7.31 -10.72
CA GLY A 67 3.76 7.54 -10.12
C GLY A 67 4.33 6.27 -9.51
N PHE A 68 3.46 5.42 -8.97
CA PHE A 68 3.83 4.12 -8.43
C PHE A 68 3.13 3.00 -9.22
N ALA A 69 3.91 2.00 -9.65
CA ALA A 69 3.37 0.69 -10.00
C ALA A 69 3.60 -0.23 -8.81
N ILE A 70 2.54 -0.81 -8.25
CA ILE A 70 2.61 -1.70 -7.09
C ILE A 70 1.88 -3.00 -7.36
N SER A 71 2.46 -4.09 -6.89
CA SER A 71 1.83 -5.41 -6.88
C SER A 71 2.20 -6.13 -5.58
N HIS A 72 1.37 -7.10 -5.21
CA HIS A 72 1.70 -8.03 -4.14
C HIS A 72 1.49 -9.47 -4.61
N GLN A 73 2.21 -10.40 -4.00
CA GLN A 73 2.09 -11.82 -4.31
C GLN A 73 2.23 -12.66 -3.05
N TYR A 74 1.40 -13.69 -2.96
CA TYR A 74 1.46 -14.69 -1.91
C TYR A 74 2.17 -15.95 -2.42
N THR A 75 3.03 -16.53 -1.59
CA THR A 75 3.73 -17.80 -1.82
C THR A 75 3.75 -18.57 -0.52
N LEU A 76 3.85 -19.90 -0.55
CA LEU A 76 4.05 -20.68 0.68
C LEU A 76 5.52 -20.60 1.10
N LEU A 77 5.78 -20.71 2.40
CA LEU A 77 7.14 -20.59 2.94
C LEU A 77 8.08 -21.70 2.43
N ASP A 78 7.56 -22.90 2.16
CA ASP A 78 8.30 -24.04 1.60
C ASP A 78 8.47 -23.97 0.08
N ASN A 79 7.64 -23.18 -0.60
CA ASN A 79 7.70 -22.96 -2.04
C ASN A 79 7.59 -21.46 -2.40
N PRO A 80 8.66 -20.68 -2.16
CA PRO A 80 8.65 -19.22 -2.31
C PRO A 80 8.59 -18.73 -3.77
N THR A 81 8.61 -19.64 -4.74
CA THR A 81 8.63 -19.31 -6.18
C THR A 81 7.29 -19.48 -6.88
N LYS A 82 6.36 -20.21 -6.26
CA LYS A 82 5.06 -20.51 -6.86
C LYS A 82 3.98 -19.61 -6.24
N PRO A 83 3.39 -18.67 -7.02
CA PRO A 83 2.28 -17.87 -6.54
C PRO A 83 1.11 -18.75 -6.12
N VAL A 84 0.45 -18.38 -5.01
CA VAL A 84 -0.75 -19.05 -4.51
C VAL A 84 -1.85 -18.03 -4.23
N SER A 85 -3.09 -18.46 -4.37
CA SER A 85 -4.29 -17.74 -3.90
C SER A 85 -5.02 -18.54 -2.82
N THR A 86 -4.35 -19.55 -2.26
CA THR A 86 -4.90 -20.42 -1.23
C THR A 86 -3.81 -20.91 -0.28
N ALA A 87 -4.18 -21.14 0.98
CA ALA A 87 -3.35 -21.75 2.00
C ALA A 87 -4.22 -22.59 2.95
N LYS A 88 -3.64 -23.56 3.64
CA LYS A 88 -4.33 -24.32 4.69
C LYS A 88 -4.28 -23.58 6.02
N LEU A 89 -5.25 -23.85 6.89
CA LEU A 89 -5.23 -23.34 8.25
C LEU A 89 -3.90 -23.67 8.93
N GLY A 90 -3.26 -22.65 9.50
CA GLY A 90 -1.97 -22.77 10.17
C GLY A 90 -0.74 -22.57 9.28
N ASP A 91 -0.89 -22.59 7.95
CA ASP A 91 0.20 -22.32 7.01
C ASP A 91 0.76 -20.91 7.21
N THR A 92 2.07 -20.77 7.00
CA THR A 92 2.72 -19.45 6.90
C THR A 92 2.93 -19.09 5.44
N VAL A 93 2.34 -17.98 5.05
CA VAL A 93 2.39 -17.41 3.70
C VAL A 93 3.44 -16.30 3.69
N ARG A 94 4.30 -16.33 2.67
CA ARG A 94 5.25 -15.26 2.34
C ARG A 94 4.56 -14.29 1.39
N VAL A 95 4.51 -13.02 1.79
CA VAL A 95 3.95 -11.91 1.00
C VAL A 95 5.10 -11.08 0.45
N THR A 96 5.16 -10.93 -0.87
CA THR A 96 6.13 -10.07 -1.56
C THR A 96 5.41 -8.87 -2.15
N VAL A 97 5.72 -7.68 -1.63
CA VAL A 97 5.24 -6.40 -2.17
C VAL A 97 6.32 -5.85 -3.09
N THR A 98 5.96 -5.61 -4.35
CA THR A 98 6.87 -5.03 -5.36
C THR A 98 6.40 -3.63 -5.69
N VAL A 99 7.28 -2.65 -5.50
CA VAL A 99 7.05 -1.24 -5.81
C VAL A 99 8.04 -0.81 -6.89
N MET A 100 7.53 -0.32 -8.00
CA MET A 100 8.30 0.22 -9.11
C MET A 100 7.97 1.70 -9.28
N VAL A 101 9.02 2.52 -9.34
CA VAL A 101 8.92 3.97 -9.50
C VAL A 101 9.87 4.44 -10.61
N GLN A 102 9.38 5.34 -11.46
CA GLN A 102 10.12 5.85 -12.63
C GLN A 102 10.86 7.16 -12.36
N SER A 103 10.55 7.81 -11.24
CA SER A 103 11.17 9.04 -10.73
C SER A 103 11.48 8.89 -9.25
N ASP A 104 12.23 9.84 -8.71
CA ASP A 104 12.46 9.90 -7.27
C ASP A 104 11.22 10.47 -6.56
N HIS A 105 10.86 9.89 -5.42
CA HIS A 105 9.69 10.25 -4.63
C HIS A 105 10.06 10.54 -3.18
N SER A 106 9.40 11.52 -2.58
CA SER A 106 9.62 11.95 -1.20
C SER A 106 8.49 11.49 -0.29
N TYR A 107 8.81 11.08 0.94
CA TYR A 107 7.84 10.70 1.97
C TYR A 107 6.79 9.69 1.46
N VAL A 108 7.27 8.56 0.95
CA VAL A 108 6.44 7.48 0.43
C VAL A 108 5.90 6.63 1.56
N VAL A 109 4.61 6.32 1.48
CA VAL A 109 3.94 5.31 2.31
C VAL A 109 3.37 4.22 1.41
N VAL A 110 3.64 2.98 1.77
CA VAL A 110 3.06 1.79 1.16
C VAL A 110 2.19 1.11 2.21
N GLU A 111 0.94 0.83 1.87
CA GLU A 111 0.03 0.03 2.67
C GLU A 111 -0.35 -1.22 1.88
N ASP A 112 -0.21 -2.39 2.50
CA ASP A 112 -0.59 -3.67 1.93
C ASP A 112 -1.62 -4.36 2.85
N PRO A 113 -2.93 -4.21 2.58
CA PRO A 113 -3.98 -4.87 3.35
C PRO A 113 -3.93 -6.39 3.20
N LEU A 114 -4.08 -7.11 4.32
CA LEU A 114 -4.18 -8.55 4.31
C LEU A 114 -5.64 -9.01 4.15
N PRO A 115 -5.89 -10.13 3.46
CA PRO A 115 -7.19 -10.79 3.52
C PRO A 115 -7.49 -11.21 4.97
N ALA A 116 -8.76 -11.13 5.38
CA ALA A 116 -9.15 -11.30 6.78
C ALA A 116 -8.85 -12.69 7.39
N GLY A 117 -8.56 -13.70 6.57
CA GLY A 117 -8.11 -15.02 7.04
C GLY A 117 -6.62 -15.12 7.35
N LEU A 118 -5.84 -14.07 7.07
CA LEU A 118 -4.41 -14.00 7.31
C LEU A 118 -4.06 -12.97 8.39
N GLU A 119 -3.16 -13.33 9.28
CA GLU A 119 -2.61 -12.44 10.31
C GLU A 119 -1.10 -12.28 10.12
N PRO A 120 -0.55 -11.05 10.10
CA PRO A 120 0.89 -10.86 9.90
C PRO A 120 1.71 -11.43 11.06
N VAL A 121 2.87 -11.99 10.73
CA VAL A 121 3.83 -12.54 11.69
C VAL A 121 4.97 -11.54 11.89
N ASP A 122 5.00 -10.88 13.04
CA ASP A 122 6.10 -9.99 13.40
C ASP A 122 7.18 -10.73 14.20
N ALA A 123 8.23 -11.16 13.50
CA ALA A 123 9.38 -11.87 14.08
C ALA A 123 10.23 -11.03 15.05
N ARG A 124 9.90 -9.74 15.28
CA ARG A 124 10.49 -8.90 16.34
C ARG A 124 9.83 -9.17 17.71
N LEU A 125 8.62 -9.71 17.73
CA LEU A 125 7.89 -10.01 18.95
C LEU A 125 8.39 -11.31 19.59
N LYS A 126 8.41 -11.34 20.93
CA LYS A 126 8.90 -12.48 21.72
C LYS A 126 7.96 -13.69 21.72
N ASN A 127 6.73 -13.53 21.26
CA ASN A 127 5.69 -14.57 21.24
C ASN A 127 5.67 -15.42 19.97
N VAL A 128 6.56 -15.15 19.01
CA VAL A 128 6.72 -15.97 17.82
C VAL A 128 7.52 -17.23 18.19
N ASP A 129 7.07 -18.39 17.70
CA ASP A 129 7.78 -19.66 17.85
C ASP A 129 9.26 -19.50 17.42
N PRO A 130 10.24 -19.82 18.28
CA PRO A 130 11.66 -19.71 17.95
C PRO A 130 12.07 -20.48 16.69
N ALA A 131 11.45 -21.63 16.41
CA ALA A 131 11.74 -22.42 15.22
C ALA A 131 11.25 -21.72 13.95
N LEU A 132 10.02 -21.17 13.99
CA LEU A 132 9.50 -20.36 12.89
C LEU A 132 10.37 -19.11 12.69
N LYS A 133 10.70 -18.40 13.77
CA LYS A 133 11.57 -17.22 13.70
C LYS A 133 12.90 -17.53 13.01
N ALA A 134 13.57 -18.62 13.38
CA ALA A 134 14.82 -19.04 12.74
C ALA A 134 14.63 -19.34 11.24
N GLN A 135 13.52 -19.97 10.87
CA GLN A 135 13.19 -20.24 9.47
C GLN A 135 12.98 -18.94 8.67
N LEU A 136 12.24 -17.97 9.20
CA LEU A 136 12.01 -16.68 8.56
C LEU A 136 13.30 -15.87 8.42
N ASP A 137 14.12 -15.81 9.48
CA ASP A 137 15.39 -15.09 9.46
C ASP A 137 16.37 -15.71 8.43
N ASN A 138 16.36 -17.05 8.28
CA ASN A 138 17.14 -17.75 7.26
C ASN A 138 16.63 -17.47 5.83
N GLU A 139 15.32 -17.44 5.61
CA GLU A 139 14.74 -17.16 4.28
C GLU A 139 15.09 -15.74 3.83
N LEU A 140 14.96 -14.74 4.71
CA LEU A 140 15.37 -13.36 4.43
C LEU A 140 16.86 -13.26 4.08
N ALA A 141 17.73 -13.98 4.82
CA ALA A 141 19.17 -14.00 4.54
C ALA A 141 19.48 -14.60 3.15
N GLN A 142 18.78 -15.67 2.76
CA GLN A 142 18.93 -16.28 1.44
C GLN A 142 18.39 -15.38 0.33
N ALA A 143 17.24 -14.74 0.53
CA ALA A 143 16.66 -13.80 -0.43
C ALA A 143 17.60 -12.62 -0.71
N ALA A 144 18.21 -12.07 0.35
CA ALA A 144 19.19 -11.00 0.20
C ALA A 144 20.43 -11.45 -0.57
N GLN A 145 20.98 -12.64 -0.30
CA GLN A 145 22.12 -13.17 -1.05
C GLN A 145 21.84 -13.32 -2.56
N ARG A 146 20.60 -13.63 -2.95
CA ARG A 146 20.19 -13.75 -4.36
C ARG A 146 20.09 -12.40 -5.07
N GLN A 147 19.63 -11.35 -4.39
CA GLN A 147 19.48 -10.01 -4.97
C GLN A 147 20.84 -9.33 -5.28
N PHE A 148 21.90 -9.64 -4.53
CA PHE A 148 23.23 -9.01 -4.67
C PHE A 148 24.25 -9.87 -5.45
N GLY A 149 23.80 -10.68 -6.42
CA GLY A 149 24.64 -11.59 -7.21
C GLY A 149 25.76 -10.91 -8.03
N GLY A 150 26.92 -10.68 -7.41
CA GLY A 150 28.16 -10.23 -8.04
C GLY A 150 29.22 -9.91 -6.99
N GLY A 151 30.43 -10.46 -7.13
CA GLY A 151 31.49 -10.43 -6.11
C GLY A 151 31.72 -9.07 -5.44
N ASN A 152 32.00 -9.12 -4.12
CA ASN A 152 32.29 -7.99 -3.23
C ASN A 152 31.11 -7.12 -2.73
N ALA A 153 29.88 -7.62 -2.69
CA ALA A 153 28.89 -7.08 -1.77
C ALA A 153 29.12 -7.67 -0.37
N TYR A 154 29.75 -6.90 0.54
CA TYR A 154 29.79 -7.22 1.97
C TYR A 154 28.36 -7.19 2.54
N PHE A 155 27.60 -8.26 2.32
CA PHE A 155 26.31 -8.46 2.95
C PHE A 155 26.56 -8.92 4.38
N ALA A 156 26.48 -7.97 5.32
CA ALA A 156 26.52 -8.24 6.74
C ALA A 156 25.07 -8.45 7.23
N PRO A 157 24.67 -9.68 7.62
CA PRO A 157 23.28 -10.00 8.03
C PRO A 157 22.76 -9.14 9.19
N TRP A 158 23.65 -8.52 9.97
CA TRP A 158 23.36 -7.60 11.08
C TRP A 158 23.14 -6.14 10.65
N TYR A 159 23.31 -5.79 9.36
CA TYR A 159 23.05 -4.47 8.78
C TYR A 159 21.75 -4.42 7.97
N ARG A 160 20.68 -5.01 8.52
CA ARG A 160 19.32 -5.07 7.92
C ARG A 160 18.73 -3.70 7.54
N TRP A 161 19.26 -2.61 8.10
CA TRP A 161 18.84 -1.22 7.90
C TRP A 161 19.64 -0.46 6.82
N TYR A 162 20.76 -0.99 6.34
CA TYR A 162 21.71 -0.22 5.52
C TYR A 162 21.35 -0.18 4.02
N TYR A 163 20.47 -1.07 3.54
CA TYR A 163 20.11 -1.17 2.11
C TYR A 163 18.60 -1.23 1.82
N SER A 164 17.75 -1.07 2.84
CA SER A 164 16.30 -0.96 2.65
C SER A 164 15.89 0.52 2.63
N PRO A 165 15.17 1.03 1.62
CA PRO A 165 14.64 2.40 1.66
C PRO A 165 13.55 2.55 2.73
N TRP A 166 12.97 1.43 3.17
CA TRP A 166 11.94 1.36 4.19
C TRP A 166 12.58 1.48 5.58
N HIS A 167 12.50 2.67 6.16
CA HIS A 167 13.03 2.98 7.50
C HIS A 167 11.95 2.84 8.58
N GLN A 168 10.67 2.86 8.18
CA GLN A 168 9.54 2.52 9.04
C GLN A 168 8.82 1.28 8.49
N VAL A 169 8.59 0.31 9.36
CA VAL A 169 7.83 -0.92 9.06
C VAL A 169 6.91 -1.23 10.24
N ASP A 170 5.62 -1.04 10.00
CA ASP A 170 4.57 -1.33 10.96
C ASP A 170 3.73 -2.50 10.45
N LEU A 171 3.87 -3.66 11.09
CA LEU A 171 2.97 -4.80 10.88
C LEU A 171 1.78 -4.64 11.82
N ARG A 172 0.63 -4.28 11.25
CA ARG A 172 -0.65 -4.11 11.97
C ARG A 172 -1.52 -5.34 11.75
N ASP A 173 -2.51 -5.54 12.61
CA ASP A 173 -3.41 -6.70 12.56
C ASP A 173 -4.00 -6.97 11.15
N ASN A 174 -4.31 -5.93 10.39
CA ASN A 174 -4.96 -6.04 9.09
C ASN A 174 -4.10 -5.63 7.88
N ARG A 175 -2.85 -5.18 8.07
CA ARG A 175 -2.01 -4.69 6.98
C ARG A 175 -0.54 -4.54 7.37
N ALA A 176 0.34 -4.61 6.38
CA ALA A 176 1.70 -4.09 6.49
C ALA A 176 1.76 -2.63 6.03
N VAL A 177 2.50 -1.78 6.75
CA VAL A 177 2.78 -0.39 6.35
C VAL A 177 4.28 -0.15 6.30
N LEU A 178 4.75 0.33 5.15
CA LEU A 178 6.15 0.66 4.89
C LEU A 178 6.28 2.17 4.65
N GLY A 179 7.29 2.79 5.26
CA GLY A 179 7.58 4.21 5.09
C GLY A 179 9.00 4.45 4.60
N ALA A 180 9.15 5.34 3.60
CA ALA A 180 10.41 5.80 3.04
C ALA A 180 10.44 7.35 2.96
N THR A 181 11.43 8.02 3.54
CA THR A 181 11.56 9.49 3.46
C THR A 181 11.99 9.90 2.05
N TRP A 182 12.73 9.02 1.39
CA TRP A 182 13.16 9.14 0.02
C TRP A 182 13.18 7.77 -0.65
N LEU A 183 12.61 7.68 -1.84
CA LEU A 183 12.61 6.49 -2.68
C LEU A 183 13.11 6.90 -4.06
N SER A 184 14.33 6.50 -4.44
CA SER A 184 14.85 6.81 -5.77
C SER A 184 14.11 6.01 -6.86
N LYS A 185 14.25 6.40 -8.12
CA LYS A 185 13.78 5.57 -9.24
C LYS A 185 14.37 4.14 -9.14
N GLY A 186 13.54 3.12 -9.38
CA GLY A 186 13.97 1.73 -9.22
C GLY A 186 12.81 0.76 -8.98
N ILE A 187 13.19 -0.48 -8.68
CA ILE A 187 12.29 -1.57 -8.30
C ILE A 187 12.69 -2.01 -6.90
N TYR A 188 11.71 -2.07 -6.02
CA TYR A 188 11.89 -2.42 -4.62
C TYR A 188 10.96 -3.57 -4.26
N GLU A 189 11.54 -4.63 -3.71
CA GLU A 189 10.79 -5.74 -3.15
C GLU A 189 10.86 -5.68 -1.62
N TYR A 190 9.72 -5.84 -0.97
CA TYR A 190 9.64 -6.02 0.47
C TYR A 190 8.90 -7.31 0.79
N VAL A 191 9.51 -8.14 1.63
CA VAL A 191 8.96 -9.43 2.03
C VAL A 191 8.56 -9.38 3.49
N TYR A 192 7.34 -9.80 3.77
CA TYR A 192 6.85 -10.09 5.11
C TYR A 192 6.05 -11.40 5.10
N TYR A 193 5.62 -11.85 6.28
CA TYR A 193 4.94 -13.13 6.41
C TYR A 193 3.60 -12.94 7.12
N ALA A 194 2.65 -13.79 6.79
CA ALA A 194 1.36 -13.87 7.44
C ALA A 194 0.95 -15.33 7.64
N ARG A 195 0.28 -15.62 8.75
CA ARG A 195 -0.24 -16.94 9.07
C ARG A 195 -1.71 -17.03 8.73
N ALA A 196 -2.13 -18.15 8.16
CA ALA A 196 -3.54 -18.45 7.96
C ALA A 196 -4.21 -18.85 9.29
N THR A 197 -5.15 -18.05 9.77
CA THR A 197 -5.79 -18.23 11.09
C THR A 197 -7.29 -18.51 11.03
N ALA A 198 -7.98 -18.11 9.95
CA ALA A 198 -9.41 -18.33 9.80
C ALA A 198 -9.76 -18.91 8.42
N PRO A 199 -10.41 -20.09 8.33
CA PRO A 199 -10.90 -20.65 7.06
C PRO A 199 -11.98 -19.77 6.42
N GLY A 200 -11.94 -19.61 5.10
CA GLY A 200 -12.90 -18.80 4.35
C GLY A 200 -12.39 -18.33 2.99
N ASP A 201 -13.27 -17.70 2.23
CA ASP A 201 -12.97 -17.04 0.94
C ASP A 201 -13.02 -15.52 1.14
N PHE A 202 -11.87 -14.88 1.06
CA PHE A 202 -11.70 -13.47 1.42
C PHE A 202 -11.33 -12.63 0.20
N PHE A 203 -11.90 -11.43 0.14
CA PHE A 203 -11.41 -10.39 -0.77
C PHE A 203 -10.07 -9.86 -0.25
N VAL A 204 -9.16 -9.65 -1.18
CA VAL A 204 -7.88 -9.00 -0.94
C VAL A 204 -8.00 -7.58 -1.48
N ALA A 205 -7.91 -6.60 -0.59
CA ALA A 205 -7.88 -5.21 -1.00
C ALA A 205 -6.53 -4.91 -1.68
N PRO A 206 -6.50 -4.01 -2.67
CA PRO A 206 -5.27 -3.62 -3.33
C PRO A 206 -4.19 -3.11 -2.38
N ALA A 207 -2.95 -3.49 -2.63
CA ALA A 207 -1.80 -2.77 -2.12
C ALA A 207 -1.80 -1.35 -2.69
N HIS A 208 -1.41 -0.37 -1.88
CA HIS A 208 -1.45 1.05 -2.21
C HIS A 208 -0.13 1.73 -1.85
N ALA A 209 0.45 2.50 -2.77
CA ALA A 209 1.63 3.32 -2.53
C ALA A 209 1.32 4.77 -2.89
N ALA A 210 1.73 5.72 -2.06
CA ALA A 210 1.54 7.14 -2.35
C ALA A 210 2.61 8.00 -1.69
N GLU A 211 2.80 9.21 -2.21
CA GLU A 211 3.46 10.28 -1.47
C GLU A 211 2.53 10.81 -0.37
N THR A 212 3.08 11.00 0.83
CA THR A 212 2.31 11.46 2.00
C THR A 212 1.73 12.86 1.79
N TYR A 213 2.49 13.73 1.11
CA TYR A 213 2.13 15.14 0.93
C TYR A 213 1.53 15.47 -0.44
N PHE A 214 1.60 14.54 -1.40
CA PHE A 214 1.00 14.66 -2.73
C PHE A 214 0.19 13.39 -3.04
N PRO A 215 -1.00 13.23 -2.41
CA PRO A 215 -1.79 12.01 -2.50
C PRO A 215 -2.31 11.71 -3.92
N GLU A 216 -2.25 12.67 -4.85
CA GLU A 216 -2.50 12.47 -6.27
C GLU A 216 -1.41 11.66 -6.98
N VAL A 217 -0.21 11.58 -6.39
CA VAL A 217 0.91 10.74 -6.82
C VAL A 217 0.82 9.42 -6.06
N PHE A 218 0.15 8.45 -6.67
CA PHE A 218 -0.10 7.16 -6.04
C PHE A 218 -0.11 6.01 -7.05
N GLY A 219 -0.18 4.80 -6.53
CA GLY A 219 -0.39 3.58 -7.27
C GLY A 219 -1.17 2.59 -6.45
N ARG A 220 -1.92 1.71 -7.12
CA ARG A 220 -2.56 0.56 -6.48
C ARG A 220 -2.46 -0.68 -7.35
N SER A 221 -2.46 -1.84 -6.70
CA SER A 221 -2.54 -3.14 -7.38
C SER A 221 -3.98 -3.46 -7.79
N ASP A 222 -4.16 -4.61 -8.43
CA ASP A 222 -5.48 -5.20 -8.61
C ASP A 222 -6.05 -5.70 -7.27
N SER A 223 -7.39 -5.74 -7.17
CA SER A 223 -8.05 -6.53 -6.14
C SER A 223 -7.97 -8.02 -6.47
N SER A 224 -7.85 -8.88 -5.47
CA SER A 224 -7.82 -10.33 -5.70
C SER A 224 -8.63 -11.10 -4.65
N ARG A 225 -8.52 -12.44 -4.67
CA ARG A 225 -9.16 -13.33 -3.69
C ARG A 225 -8.13 -14.27 -3.09
N PHE A 226 -8.32 -14.59 -1.81
CA PHE A 226 -7.48 -15.53 -1.10
C PHE A 226 -8.35 -16.49 -0.27
N VAL A 227 -8.12 -17.80 -0.46
CA VAL A 227 -8.92 -18.85 0.18
C VAL A 227 -8.10 -19.58 1.24
N VAL A 228 -8.56 -19.53 2.49
CA VAL A 228 -8.01 -20.35 3.56
C VAL A 228 -8.86 -21.62 3.68
N THR A 229 -8.26 -22.77 3.40
CA THR A 229 -8.92 -24.07 3.57
C THR A 229 -8.75 -24.58 5.00
N PRO A 230 -9.68 -25.43 5.50
CA PRO A 230 -9.47 -26.17 6.73
C PRO A 230 -8.18 -27.00 6.72
#